data_AF-A0A820CI89-F1
#
_entry.id   AF-A0A820CI89-F1
#
_cell.length_a   1.000
_cell.length_b   1.000
_cell.length_c   1.000
_cell.angle_alpha   90.00
_cell.angle_beta   90.00
_cell.angle_gamma   90.00
#
_symmetry.space_group_name_H-M   'P 1'
#
loop_
_entity.id
_entity.type
_entity.pdbx_description
1 polymer ?
#
loop_
_entity_poly.entity_id
_entity_poly.type
_entity_poly.pdbx_seq_one_letter_code
_entity_poly.pdbx_strand_id
1 'polypeptide(L)' 'MATSTSTVLRFQRKVALLIGNQNYWRSEDQLRHTINDVDDISIALRNMKFHVKTEHDLYNSEMICAF' A
#
# COMPACT_ATOMS: atom_id res chain seq x y z
N MET A 1 7.14 -41.10 23.11
CA MET A 1 6.91 -39.70 23.53
C MET A 1 7.35 -38.80 22.38
N ALA A 2 6.39 -38.24 21.62
CA ALA A 2 6.70 -37.32 20.53
C ALA A 2 6.75 -35.89 21.10
N THR A 3 7.91 -35.25 21.00
CA THR A 3 8.12 -33.86 21.40
C THR A 3 7.48 -32.95 20.36
N SER A 4 6.34 -32.34 20.70
CA SER A 4 5.73 -31.26 19.91
C SER A 4 6.68 -30.06 19.87
N THR A 5 7.36 -29.90 18.74
CA THR A 5 8.07 -28.66 18.39
C THR A 5 7.05 -27.53 18.26
N SER A 6 6.97 -26.67 19.28
CA SER A 6 6.27 -25.39 19.21
C SER A 6 6.83 -24.56 18.05
N THR A 7 6.08 -24.47 16.97
CA THR A 7 6.33 -23.51 15.90
C THR A 7 6.09 -22.12 16.45
N VAL A 8 7.16 -21.41 16.80
CA VAL A 8 7.11 -19.98 17.10
C VAL A 8 6.68 -19.27 15.81
N LEU A 9 5.41 -18.88 15.72
CA LEU A 9 4.89 -18.01 14.66
C LEU A 9 5.60 -16.66 14.79
N ARG A 10 6.67 -16.46 14.02
CA ARG A 10 7.27 -15.13 13.85
C ARG A 10 6.26 -14.27 13.12
N PHE A 11 5.59 -13.38 13.85
CA PHE A 11 4.75 -12.33 13.25
C PHE A 11 5.65 -11.42 12.41
N GLN A 12 5.73 -11.69 11.10
CA GLN A 12 6.34 -10.77 10.16
C GLN A 12 5.47 -9.51 10.08
N ARG A 13 6.11 -8.35 10.21
CA ARG A 13 5.44 -7.06 10.05
C ARG A 13 4.94 -6.96 8.62
N LYS A 14 3.63 -6.80 8.44
CA LYS A 14 3.00 -6.58 7.14
C LYS A 14 2.96 -5.08 6.87
N VAL A 15 3.55 -4.65 5.76
CA VAL A 15 3.69 -3.23 5.41
C VAL A 15 3.26 -3.05 3.95
N ALA A 16 2.58 -1.96 3.64
CA ALA A 16 2.19 -1.60 2.29
C ALA A 16 2.34 -0.10 2.05
N LEU A 17 2.80 0.25 0.85
CA LEU A 17 2.77 1.60 0.30
C LEU A 17 1.80 1.57 -0.88
N LEU A 18 0.80 2.46 -0.86
CA LEU A 18 -0.15 2.63 -1.95
C LEU A 18 0.02 4.03 -2.51
N ILE A 19 0.14 4.13 -3.84
CA ILE A 19 0.30 5.42 -4.54
C ILE A 19 -0.80 5.51 -5.59
N GLY A 20 -1.67 6.52 -5.45
CA GLY A 20 -2.76 6.79 -6.38
C GLY A 20 -2.49 8.06 -7.17
N ASN A 21 -2.01 7.91 -8.41
CA ASN A 21 -1.72 9.04 -9.29
C ASN A 21 -2.83 9.15 -10.34
N GLN A 22 -3.58 10.23 -10.28
CA GLN A 22 -4.69 10.55 -11.17
C GLN A 22 -4.35 11.71 -12.11
N ASN A 23 -3.60 12.69 -11.62
CA ASN A 23 -3.34 13.97 -12.28
C ASN A 23 -1.99 13.99 -13.00
N TYR A 24 -1.95 13.48 -14.24
CA TYR A 24 -0.76 13.52 -15.08
C TYR A 24 -0.73 14.78 -15.95
N TRP A 25 0.10 15.75 -15.59
CA TRP A 25 0.21 17.04 -16.31
C TRP A 25 0.53 16.94 -17.82
N ARG A 26 1.12 15.82 -18.27
CA ARG A 26 1.44 15.55 -19.70
C ARG A 26 0.36 14.76 -20.44
N SER A 27 -0.67 14.29 -19.75
CA SER A 27 -1.75 13.51 -20.34
C SER A 27 -2.99 14.39 -20.40
N GLU A 28 -3.62 14.51 -21.58
CA GLU A 28 -4.91 15.22 -21.69
C GLU A 28 -6.01 14.48 -20.92
N ASP A 29 -5.85 13.17 -20.74
CA ASP A 29 -6.74 12.33 -19.95
C ASP A 29 -6.20 12.10 -18.53
N GLN A 30 -6.85 12.75 -17.57
CA GLN A 30 -6.74 12.37 -16.16
C GLN A 30 -7.40 11.01 -15.96
N LEU A 31 -6.75 10.15 -15.18
CA LEU A 31 -7.40 8.91 -14.76
C LEU A 31 -8.63 9.26 -13.91
N ARG A 32 -9.55 8.31 -13.77
CA ARG A 32 -10.68 8.46 -12.86
C ARG A 32 -10.59 7.37 -11.82
N HIS A 33 -10.97 7.69 -10.60
CA HIS A 33 -11.09 6.74 -9.48
C HIS A 33 -9.79 6.23 -8.86
N THR A 34 -8.61 6.52 -9.40
CA THR A 34 -7.34 5.99 -8.85
C THR A 34 -7.11 6.36 -7.39
N ILE A 35 -7.53 7.56 -6.97
CA ILE A 35 -7.49 7.98 -5.55
C ILE A 35 -8.46 7.13 -4.71
N ASN A 36 -9.70 6.98 -5.17
CA ASN A 36 -10.72 6.19 -4.47
C ASN A 36 -10.30 4.71 -4.35
N ASP A 37 -9.75 4.12 -5.41
CA ASP A 37 -9.30 2.73 -5.42
C ASP A 37 -8.20 2.52 -4.37
N VAL A 38 -7.25 3.46 -4.30
CA VAL A 38 -6.16 3.41 -3.32
C VAL A 38 -6.67 3.55 -1.89
N ASP A 39 -7.65 4.42 -1.65
CA ASP A 39 -8.28 4.57 -0.34
C ASP A 39 -9.02 3.29 0.08
N ASP A 40 -9.80 2.69 -0.81
CA ASP A 40 -10.54 1.44 -0.56
C ASP A 40 -9.58 0.27 -0.27
N ILE A 41 -8.51 0.13 -1.06
CA ILE A 41 -7.47 -0.88 -0.83
C ILE A 41 -6.76 -0.62 0.51
N SER A 42 -6.52 0.65 0.87
CA SER A 42 -5.87 0.99 2.13
C SER A 42 -6.70 0.53 3.34
N ILE A 43 -8.02 0.64 3.28
CA ILE A 43 -8.95 0.17 4.31
C ILE A 43 -8.89 -1.35 4.40
N ALA A 44 -8.96 -2.05 3.26
CA ALA A 44 -8.87 -3.51 3.22
C ALA A 44 -7.55 -4.02 3.82
N LEU A 45 -6.41 -3.41 3.47
CA LEU A 45 -5.10 -3.80 3.99
C LEU A 45 -4.94 -3.51 5.48
N ARG A 46 -5.46 -2.37 5.98
CA ARG A 46 -5.49 -2.07 7.42
C ARG A 46 -6.33 -3.09 8.19
N ASN A 47 -7.46 -3.53 7.65
CA ASN A 47 -8.28 -4.60 8.24
C ASN A 47 -7.51 -5.92 8.32
N MET A 48 -6.68 -6.20 7.33
CA MET A 48 -5.74 -7.34 7.32
C MET A 48 -4.50 -7.12 8.20
N LYS A 49 -4.43 -6.05 9.01
CA LYS A 49 -3.31 -5.72 9.91
C LYS A 49 -1.99 -5.39 9.18
N PHE A 50 -2.07 -4.79 7.99
CA PHE A 50 -0.92 -4.11 7.39
C PHE A 50 -0.72 -2.73 8.03
N HIS A 51 0.53 -2.30 8.17
CA HIS A 51 0.86 -0.90 8.34
C HIS A 51 0.90 -0.25 6.95
N VAL A 52 -0.06 0.63 6.66
CA VAL A 52 -0.29 1.17 5.32
C VAL A 52 0.01 2.66 5.27
N LYS A 53 0.89 3.05 4.36
CA LYS A 53 1.11 4.43 3.93
C LYS A 53 0.43 4.65 2.58
N THR A 54 -0.29 5.76 2.45
CA THR A 54 -1.03 6.12 1.24
C THR A 54 -0.54 7.48 0.77
N GLU A 55 -0.28 7.63 -0.53
CA GLU A 55 0.15 8.87 -1.17
C GLU A 55 -0.63 9.10 -2.47
N HIS A 56 -0.88 10.36 -2.84
CA HIS A 56 -1.66 10.72 -4.01
C HIS A 56 -0.89 11.71 -4.89
N ASP A 57 -1.04 11.57 -6.21
CA ASP A 57 -0.51 12.48 -7.23
C ASP A 57 0.96 12.87 -7.04
N LEU A 58 1.81 11.87 -6.80
CA LEU A 58 3.23 12.06 -6.64
C LEU A 58 3.94 12.32 -7.98
N TYR A 59 4.85 13.27 -7.98
CA TYR A 59 5.87 13.42 -9.02
C TYR A 59 6.87 12.26 -8.96
N ASN A 60 7.59 12.03 -10.06
CA ASN A 60 8.59 10.95 -10.17
C ASN A 60 9.62 10.98 -9.01
N SER A 61 10.12 12.16 -8.67
CA SER A 61 11.07 12.32 -7.56
C SER A 61 10.48 11.94 -6.21
N GLU A 62 9.19 12.19 -5.99
CA GLU A 62 8.51 11.88 -4.74
C GLU A 62 8.21 10.39 -4.62
N MET A 63 7.87 9.74 -5.74
CA MET A 63 7.69 8.28 -5.78
C MET A 63 8.96 7.53 -5.39
N ILE A 64 10.14 8.01 -5.81
CA ILE A 64 11.43 7.42 -5.43
C ILE A 64 11.68 7.56 -3.93
N CYS A 65 11.32 8.70 -3.33
CA CYS A 65 11.49 8.97 -1.90
C CYS A 65 10.43 8.32 -1.00
N ALA A 66 9.37 7.76 -1.56
CA ALA A 66 8.26 7.20 -0.79
C ALA A 66 8.60 5.84 -0.15
N PHE A 67 9.70 5.19 -0.58
CA PHE A 67 10.23 3.92 -0.10
C PHE A 67 11.52 4.12 0.70
#